data_AF-A0A9D5HK36-F1
#
_entry.id   AF-A0A9D5HK36-F1
#
_cell.length_a   1.000
_cell.length_b   1.000
_cell.length_c   1.000
_cell.angle_alpha   90.00
_cell.angle_beta   90.00
_cell.angle_gamma   90.00
#
_symmetry.space_group_name_H-M   'P 1'
#
loop_
_entity.id
_entity.type
_entity.pdbx_description
1 polymer ?
#
loop_
_entity_poly.entity_id
_entity_poly.type
_entity_poly.pdbx_seq_one_letter_code
_entity_poly.pdbx_strand_id
1 'polypeptide(L)'
;MAVVQANNVLEDGSQIESGPIAFNGPAAPPHGTFVGVYDGHGGPETSRFIVDNLFNNLKKFASEQGGMSADALVKAFSATEEGFLSLVRKSWNSRPQLASVGSCCLVGVIFGGVLYVANAGDSRAVLGRLEKGFRDVTAVQLTTEHNASNETVRAELQTLHPDDSQIVVLRHNVWRVKGLIQVSRSIGDAYLKNAEFNRPPLLSRFRLPQPFHKSILNAEPSIVTHKLCPQDQFLIFASDGLWEHLSNQEAVDIVHNCPRNGIARKLIKAAMQEAARKREMRYSDLKKIDRGVRRHFHDDITVIVLFLDPALVSKNSYSSPIVSLRGGHVPTN
;
A
#
# COMPACT_ATOMS: atom_id res chain seq x y z
N MET A 1 -3.12 -7.15 -12.60
CA MET A 1 -3.71 -6.09 -11.75
C MET A 1 -5.22 -6.06 -11.93
N ALA A 2 -5.95 -5.72 -10.87
CA ALA A 2 -7.39 -5.41 -10.92
C ALA A 2 -7.74 -4.45 -9.78
N VAL A 3 -8.82 -3.71 -9.95
CA VAL A 3 -9.37 -2.80 -8.93
C VAL A 3 -10.90 -2.89 -8.91
N VAL A 4 -11.51 -2.73 -7.74
CA VAL A 4 -12.96 -2.46 -7.60
C VAL A 4 -13.16 -1.30 -6.64
N GLN A 5 -14.06 -0.40 -7.03
CA GLN A 5 -14.42 0.77 -6.24
C GLN A 5 -15.62 0.47 -5.33
N ALA A 6 -15.51 0.83 -4.07
CA ALA A 6 -16.55 0.88 -3.06
C ALA A 6 -16.92 2.32 -2.65
N ASN A 7 -15.92 3.20 -2.51
CA ASN A 7 -16.11 4.60 -2.13
C ASN A 7 -16.79 5.42 -3.23
N ASN A 8 -17.26 6.64 -2.91
CA ASN A 8 -17.85 7.54 -3.91
C ASN A 8 -16.87 7.90 -5.02
N VAL A 9 -15.60 8.06 -4.65
CA VAL A 9 -14.46 8.21 -5.55
C VAL A 9 -13.49 7.08 -5.23
N LEU A 10 -12.84 6.50 -6.23
CA LEU A 10 -11.78 5.53 -6.01
C LEU A 10 -10.58 6.24 -5.35
N GLU A 11 -10.29 5.88 -4.11
CA GLU A 11 -9.19 6.46 -3.33
C GLU A 11 -7.91 5.65 -3.52
N ASP A 12 -8.02 4.35 -3.79
CA ASP A 12 -6.90 3.48 -4.15
C ASP A 12 -6.16 3.93 -5.43
N GLY A 13 -4.84 3.83 -5.38
CA GLY A 13 -3.92 3.97 -6.50
C GLY A 13 -3.05 2.72 -6.70
N SER A 14 -2.57 2.51 -7.93
CA SER A 14 -1.62 1.43 -8.22
C SER A 14 -0.70 1.73 -9.39
N GLN A 15 0.48 1.12 -9.36
CA GLN A 15 1.51 1.36 -10.36
C GLN A 15 2.34 0.09 -10.61
N ILE A 16 2.65 -0.20 -11.88
CA ILE A 16 3.65 -1.19 -12.26
C ILE A 16 4.57 -0.54 -13.29
N GLU A 17 5.87 -0.53 -13.00
CA GLU A 17 6.89 0.03 -13.89
C GLU A 17 8.01 -1.00 -14.05
N SER A 18 8.28 -1.41 -15.29
CA SER A 18 9.42 -2.29 -15.61
C SER A 18 10.39 -1.56 -16.54
N GLY A 19 11.67 -1.55 -16.17
CA GLY A 19 12.71 -0.86 -16.93
C GLY A 19 13.94 -0.51 -16.09
N PRO A 20 14.78 0.42 -16.57
CA PRO A 20 15.94 0.93 -15.83
C PRO A 20 15.53 1.55 -14.49
N ILE A 21 16.08 1.03 -13.38
CA ILE A 21 15.83 1.59 -12.04
C ILE A 21 16.98 2.51 -11.58
N ALA A 22 18.21 2.23 -11.99
CA ALA A 22 19.38 3.06 -11.71
C ALA A 22 20.15 3.34 -13.00
N PHE A 23 20.62 4.56 -13.19
CA PHE A 23 21.47 4.94 -14.32
C PHE A 23 22.92 5.08 -13.85
N ASN A 24 23.75 4.09 -14.16
CA ASN A 24 25.19 4.14 -13.86
C ASN A 24 26.02 3.97 -15.12
N GLY A 25 26.49 5.08 -15.69
CA GLY A 25 27.57 5.07 -16.68
C GLY A 25 27.24 4.37 -18.02
N PRO A 26 28.27 4.04 -18.83
CA PRO A 26 28.12 3.62 -20.23
C PRO A 26 27.64 2.17 -20.43
N ALA A 27 27.40 1.41 -19.35
CA ALA A 27 26.84 0.06 -19.43
C ALA A 27 25.30 0.09 -19.47
N ALA A 28 24.67 -0.94 -20.03
CA ALA A 28 23.22 -1.05 -20.02
C ALA A 28 22.68 -0.99 -18.57
N PRO A 29 21.76 -0.07 -18.24
CA PRO A 29 21.33 0.12 -16.87
C PRO A 29 20.59 -1.14 -16.36
N PRO A 30 20.83 -1.53 -15.09
CA PRO A 30 20.18 -2.69 -14.52
C PRO A 30 18.66 -2.49 -14.50
N HIS A 31 17.95 -3.45 -15.09
CA HIS A 31 16.50 -3.44 -15.16
C HIS A 31 15.91 -4.00 -13.87
N GLY A 32 14.77 -3.46 -13.48
CA GLY A 32 13.97 -4.01 -12.41
C GLY A 32 12.48 -3.79 -12.65
N THR A 33 11.68 -4.34 -11.75
CA THR A 33 10.23 -4.16 -11.75
C THR A 33 9.81 -3.54 -10.42
N PHE A 34 9.16 -2.39 -10.51
CA PHE A 34 8.53 -1.68 -9.41
C PHE A 34 7.03 -1.98 -9.42
N VAL A 35 6.48 -2.21 -8.23
CA VAL A 35 5.05 -2.38 -7.99
C VAL A 35 4.67 -1.48 -6.82
N GLY A 36 3.57 -0.75 -6.97
CA GLY A 36 2.98 0.08 -5.94
C GLY A 36 1.49 -0.19 -5.77
N VAL A 37 1.05 -0.30 -4.52
CA VAL A 37 -0.36 -0.27 -4.11
C VAL A 37 -0.48 0.82 -3.04
N TYR A 38 -1.41 1.74 -3.27
CA TYR A 38 -1.58 2.94 -2.46
C TYR A 38 -3.03 3.02 -2.02
N ASP A 39 -3.31 2.65 -0.78
CA ASP A 39 -4.65 2.65 -0.23
C ASP A 39 -4.95 4.07 0.27
N GLY A 40 -5.81 4.79 -0.42
CA GLY A 40 -6.07 6.20 -0.15
C GLY A 40 -7.22 6.37 0.82
N HIS A 41 -7.17 7.40 1.67
CA HIS A 41 -8.27 7.70 2.58
C HIS A 41 -8.52 9.20 2.75
N GLY A 42 -9.79 9.55 2.90
CA GLY A 42 -10.25 10.94 3.07
C GLY A 42 -10.25 11.76 1.78
N GLY A 43 -9.73 11.17 0.70
CA GLY A 43 -9.66 11.70 -0.65
C GLY A 43 -8.56 10.99 -1.46
N PRO A 44 -8.64 10.99 -2.81
CA PRO A 44 -7.67 10.31 -3.66
C PRO A 44 -6.37 11.11 -3.90
N GLU A 45 -6.24 12.32 -3.36
CA GLU A 45 -5.15 13.23 -3.71
C GLU A 45 -3.78 12.70 -3.30
N THR A 46 -3.67 12.06 -2.13
CA THR A 46 -2.40 11.50 -1.65
C THR A 46 -1.96 10.30 -2.48
N SER A 47 -2.84 9.33 -2.73
CA SER A 47 -2.52 8.15 -3.54
C SER A 47 -2.13 8.54 -4.97
N ARG A 48 -2.81 9.52 -5.58
CA ARG A 48 -2.43 10.10 -6.88
C ARG A 48 -1.07 10.76 -6.84
N PHE A 49 -0.79 11.56 -5.80
CA PHE A 49 0.52 12.18 -5.64
C PHE A 49 1.63 11.13 -5.54
N ILE A 50 1.40 10.02 -4.83
CA ILE A 50 2.35 8.92 -4.72
C ILE A 50 2.63 8.30 -6.10
N VAL A 51 1.59 7.99 -6.89
CA VAL A 51 1.71 7.44 -8.27
C VAL A 51 2.61 8.32 -9.15
N ASP A 52 2.46 9.65 -9.04
CA ASP A 52 3.19 10.59 -9.90
C ASP A 52 4.66 10.81 -9.47
N ASN A 53 4.97 10.63 -8.19
CA ASN A 53 6.23 11.08 -7.61
C ASN A 53 7.13 9.95 -7.10
N LEU A 54 6.58 8.92 -6.45
CA LEU A 54 7.39 7.97 -5.66
C LEU A 54 8.39 7.17 -6.51
N PHE A 55 7.95 6.65 -7.66
CA PHE A 55 8.85 5.92 -8.56
C PHE A 55 9.97 6.81 -9.11
N ASN A 56 9.69 8.08 -9.40
CA ASN A 56 10.72 9.02 -9.88
C ASN A 56 11.73 9.35 -8.78
N ASN A 57 11.26 9.59 -7.55
CA ASN A 57 12.13 9.76 -6.38
C ASN A 57 13.00 8.51 -6.17
N LEU A 58 12.43 7.31 -6.31
CA LEU A 58 13.17 6.07 -6.18
C LEU A 58 14.28 5.94 -7.21
N LYS A 59 13.99 6.17 -8.50
CA LYS A 59 15.01 6.12 -9.55
C LYS A 59 16.17 7.09 -9.28
N LYS A 60 15.85 8.29 -8.79
CA LYS A 60 16.85 9.30 -8.42
C LYS A 60 17.77 8.74 -7.33
N PHE A 61 17.22 8.32 -6.19
CA PHE A 61 18.04 7.85 -5.07
C PHE A 61 18.75 6.53 -5.34
N ALA A 62 18.15 5.62 -6.13
CA ALA A 62 18.81 4.40 -6.57
C ALA A 62 20.01 4.72 -7.48
N SER A 63 19.89 5.70 -8.39
CA SER A 63 21.00 6.13 -9.24
C SER A 63 22.13 6.78 -8.43
N GLU A 64 21.80 7.65 -7.47
CA GLU A 64 22.79 8.28 -6.57
C GLU A 64 23.58 7.26 -5.75
N GLN A 65 22.98 6.10 -5.44
CA GLN A 65 23.59 5.04 -4.64
C GLN A 65 24.20 3.91 -5.45
N GLY A 66 24.14 4.00 -6.78
CA GLY A 66 24.67 2.98 -7.66
C GLY A 66 23.81 1.71 -7.77
N GLY A 67 22.56 1.71 -7.31
CA GLY A 67 21.64 0.58 -7.41
C GLY A 67 20.49 0.67 -6.41
N MET A 68 19.62 -0.34 -6.42
CA MET A 68 18.55 -0.44 -5.41
C MET A 68 19.10 -0.82 -4.04
N SER A 69 18.57 -0.17 -3.01
CA SER A 69 18.88 -0.43 -1.61
C SER A 69 17.67 -0.11 -0.72
N ALA A 70 17.71 -0.54 0.53
CA ALA A 70 16.72 -0.12 1.53
C ALA A 70 16.79 1.40 1.78
N ASP A 71 17.99 1.99 1.80
CA ASP A 71 18.17 3.44 2.00
C ASP A 71 17.58 4.27 0.86
N ALA A 72 17.70 3.79 -0.39
CA ALA A 72 17.06 4.44 -1.54
C ALA A 72 15.53 4.46 -1.40
N LEU A 73 14.92 3.39 -0.87
CA LEU A 73 13.48 3.35 -0.57
C LEU A 73 13.10 4.31 0.55
N VAL A 74 13.85 4.34 1.67
CA VAL A 74 13.61 5.29 2.76
C VAL A 74 13.65 6.73 2.26
N LYS A 75 14.68 7.10 1.49
CA LYS A 75 14.81 8.43 0.89
C LYS A 75 13.69 8.75 -0.09
N ALA A 76 13.27 7.78 -0.90
CA ALA A 76 12.16 7.96 -1.83
C ALA A 76 10.82 8.21 -1.11
N PHE A 77 10.52 7.48 -0.04
CA PHE A 77 9.34 7.71 0.80
C PHE A 77 9.42 9.08 1.46
N SER A 78 10.55 9.43 2.08
CA SER A 78 10.76 10.73 2.72
C SER A 78 10.59 11.91 1.76
N ALA A 79 11.19 11.83 0.56
CA ALA A 79 11.04 12.89 -0.45
C ALA A 79 9.61 13.02 -0.98
N THR A 80 8.88 11.89 -1.07
CA THR A 80 7.48 11.89 -1.50
C THR A 80 6.58 12.50 -0.43
N GLU A 81 6.79 12.15 0.84
CA GLU A 81 6.10 12.77 1.98
C GLU A 81 6.35 14.27 2.04
N GLU A 82 7.60 14.72 2.00
CA GLU A 82 7.92 16.16 2.05
C GLU A 82 7.35 16.92 0.85
N GLY A 83 7.36 16.30 -0.33
CA GLY A 83 6.70 16.84 -1.52
C GLY A 83 5.20 17.06 -1.30
N PHE A 84 4.51 16.08 -0.71
CA PHE A 84 3.09 16.19 -0.42
C PHE A 84 2.80 17.21 0.70
N LEU A 85 3.56 17.19 1.80
CA LEU A 85 3.41 18.19 2.87
C LEU A 85 3.65 19.62 2.36
N SER A 86 4.61 19.81 1.45
CA SER A 86 4.81 21.09 0.75
C SER A 86 3.58 21.53 -0.06
N LEU A 87 2.93 20.58 -0.76
CA LEU A 87 1.68 20.85 -1.48
C LEU A 87 0.54 21.25 -0.52
N VAL A 88 0.43 20.58 0.63
CA VAL A 88 -0.55 20.92 1.69
C VAL A 88 -0.30 22.33 2.20
N ARG A 89 0.95 22.70 2.56
CA ARG A 89 1.30 24.06 3.02
C ARG A 89 0.91 25.12 2.00
N LYS A 90 1.27 24.92 0.73
CA LYS A 90 0.96 25.85 -0.36
C LYS A 90 -0.55 26.00 -0.59
N SER A 91 -1.32 24.94 -0.34
CA SER A 91 -2.77 24.92 -0.57
C SER A 91 -3.58 25.24 0.69
N TRP A 92 -2.96 25.51 1.85
CA TRP A 92 -3.64 25.54 3.14
C TRP A 92 -4.83 26.50 3.21
N ASN A 93 -4.69 27.70 2.65
CA ASN A 93 -5.75 28.72 2.71
C ASN A 93 -6.91 28.44 1.74
N SER A 94 -6.69 27.70 0.65
CA SER A 94 -7.71 27.44 -0.38
C SER A 94 -8.32 26.04 -0.31
N ARG A 95 -7.55 25.05 0.16
CA ARG A 95 -7.95 23.64 0.28
C ARG A 95 -7.42 23.01 1.57
N PRO A 96 -7.85 23.47 2.76
CA PRO A 96 -7.37 22.96 4.04
C PRO A 96 -7.65 21.47 4.28
N GLN A 97 -8.67 20.90 3.61
CA GLN A 97 -8.98 19.48 3.66
C GLN A 97 -7.85 18.59 3.14
N LEU A 98 -6.92 19.12 2.36
CA LEU A 98 -5.73 18.35 1.93
C LEU A 98 -4.84 17.94 3.11
N ALA A 99 -4.96 18.59 4.27
CA ALA A 99 -4.23 18.14 5.45
C ALA A 99 -4.79 16.86 6.06
N SER A 100 -6.04 16.48 5.75
CA SER A 100 -6.73 15.29 6.28
C SER A 100 -6.84 14.14 5.29
N VAL A 101 -6.22 14.25 4.11
CA VAL A 101 -6.11 13.14 3.17
C VAL A 101 -4.79 12.42 3.38
N GLY A 102 -4.78 11.11 3.23
CA GLY A 102 -3.61 10.27 3.43
C GLY A 102 -3.66 9.04 2.54
N SER A 103 -2.59 8.27 2.55
CA SER A 103 -2.56 6.98 1.88
C SER A 103 -1.55 6.03 2.52
N CYS A 104 -1.96 4.79 2.76
CA CYS A 104 -1.02 3.70 2.98
C CYS A 104 -0.22 3.47 1.70
N CYS A 105 1.06 3.12 1.83
CA CYS A 105 1.96 2.99 0.71
C CYS A 105 2.75 1.69 0.80
N LEU A 106 2.39 0.74 -0.06
CA LEU A 106 3.07 -0.53 -0.24
C LEU A 106 3.84 -0.53 -1.56
N VAL A 107 5.14 -0.79 -1.49
CA VAL A 107 6.03 -0.86 -2.64
C VAL A 107 6.79 -2.18 -2.64
N GLY A 108 6.85 -2.82 -3.81
CA GLY A 108 7.74 -3.95 -4.11
C GLY A 108 8.69 -3.59 -5.24
N VAL A 109 9.97 -3.93 -5.11
CA VAL A 109 10.97 -3.74 -6.15
C VAL A 109 11.78 -5.01 -6.35
N ILE A 110 11.71 -5.59 -7.54
CA ILE A 110 12.57 -6.71 -7.94
C ILE A 110 13.74 -6.13 -8.72
N PHE A 111 14.95 -6.27 -8.18
CA PHE A 111 16.18 -5.76 -8.77
C PHE A 111 17.35 -6.68 -8.41
N GLY A 112 18.13 -7.12 -9.40
CA GLY A 112 19.32 -7.94 -9.16
C GLY A 112 19.05 -9.27 -8.44
N GLY A 113 17.90 -9.90 -8.66
CA GLY A 113 17.50 -11.15 -8.00
C GLY A 113 17.05 -10.98 -6.55
N VAL A 114 16.91 -9.73 -6.10
CA VAL A 114 16.46 -9.36 -4.76
C VAL A 114 15.11 -8.67 -4.87
N LEU A 115 14.19 -9.07 -4.00
CA LEU A 115 12.93 -8.37 -3.76
C LEU A 115 13.09 -7.47 -2.54
N TYR A 116 12.86 -6.18 -2.73
CA TYR A 116 12.72 -5.20 -1.66
C TYR A 116 11.23 -4.90 -1.48
N VAL A 117 10.72 -4.99 -0.26
CA VAL A 117 9.32 -4.64 0.06
C VAL A 117 9.33 -3.57 1.14
N ALA A 118 8.73 -2.42 0.83
CA ALA A 118 8.58 -1.28 1.74
C ALA A 118 7.09 -1.04 2.00
N ASN A 119 6.70 -0.96 3.27
CA ASN A 119 5.30 -0.76 3.67
C ASN A 119 5.17 0.35 4.72
N ALA A 120 4.28 1.31 4.47
CA ALA A 120 3.81 2.29 5.45
C ALA A 120 2.28 2.27 5.47
N GLY A 121 1.68 1.66 6.49
CA GLY A 121 0.24 1.38 6.57
C GLY A 121 -0.06 -0.11 6.66
N ASP A 122 -1.25 -0.52 6.23
CA ASP A 122 -1.84 -1.84 6.42
C ASP A 122 -2.23 -2.56 5.12
N SER A 123 -1.83 -2.03 3.98
CA SER A 123 -1.66 -2.84 2.78
C SER A 123 -0.63 -3.95 3.02
N ARG A 124 -0.77 -5.08 2.30
CA ARG A 124 0.05 -6.28 2.55
C ARG A 124 0.61 -6.89 1.27
N ALA A 125 1.85 -7.37 1.37
CA ALA A 125 2.49 -8.20 0.35
C ALA A 125 2.66 -9.65 0.85
N VAL A 126 2.27 -10.61 0.02
CA VAL A 126 2.33 -12.05 0.32
C VAL A 126 3.03 -12.79 -0.82
N LEU A 127 4.01 -13.61 -0.47
CA LEU A 127 4.73 -14.51 -1.37
C LEU A 127 4.07 -15.89 -1.35
N GLY A 128 3.71 -16.40 -2.53
CA GLY A 128 3.39 -17.81 -2.73
C GLY A 128 4.68 -18.60 -2.95
N ARG A 129 5.02 -19.48 -2.00
CA ARG A 129 6.25 -20.28 -2.04
C ARG A 129 5.95 -21.77 -2.13
N LEU A 130 6.55 -22.45 -3.10
CA LEU A 130 6.44 -23.90 -3.23
C LEU A 130 7.16 -24.60 -2.07
N GLU A 131 6.46 -25.51 -1.40
CA GLU A 131 7.08 -26.33 -0.36
C GLU A 131 7.99 -27.42 -0.96
N LYS A 132 9.09 -27.72 -0.28
CA LYS A 132 10.01 -28.77 -0.73
C LYS A 132 9.34 -30.14 -0.52
N GLY A 133 9.21 -30.90 -1.60
CA GLY A 133 8.71 -32.28 -1.57
C GLY A 133 7.20 -32.43 -1.80
N PHE A 134 6.46 -31.32 -1.85
CA PHE A 134 5.03 -31.30 -2.16
C PHE A 134 4.74 -30.41 -3.38
N ARG A 135 3.54 -30.52 -3.96
CA ARG A 135 3.05 -29.60 -5.01
C ARG A 135 2.28 -28.40 -4.45
N ASP A 136 2.30 -28.25 -3.13
CA ASP A 136 1.55 -27.23 -2.41
C ASP A 136 2.37 -25.94 -2.27
N VAL A 137 1.65 -24.81 -2.26
CA VAL A 137 2.23 -23.47 -2.17
C VAL A 137 1.75 -22.85 -0.86
N THR A 138 2.69 -22.46 0.00
CA THR A 138 2.38 -21.78 1.26
C THR A 138 2.49 -20.28 1.12
N ALA A 139 1.66 -19.58 1.89
CA ALA A 139 1.67 -18.14 1.99
C ALA A 139 2.72 -17.64 2.98
N VAL A 140 3.62 -16.79 2.51
CA VAL A 140 4.63 -16.10 3.33
C VAL A 140 4.34 -14.61 3.29
N GLN A 141 3.86 -14.05 4.41
CA GLN A 141 3.65 -12.61 4.53
C GLN A 141 5.01 -11.89 4.61
N LEU A 142 5.21 -10.88 3.76
CA LEU A 142 6.47 -10.13 3.64
C LEU A 142 6.45 -8.80 4.39
N THR A 143 5.28 -8.35 4.84
CA THR A 143 5.08 -7.01 5.43
C THR A 143 4.53 -7.10 6.84
N THR A 144 5.01 -6.20 7.71
CA THR A 144 4.34 -5.89 8.98
C THR A 144 3.28 -4.83 8.71
N GLU A 145 2.08 -5.02 9.26
CA GLU A 145 0.97 -4.07 9.11
C GLU A 145 0.97 -3.04 10.23
N HIS A 146 0.88 -1.77 9.85
CA HIS A 146 0.89 -0.62 10.74
C HIS A 146 -0.53 -0.17 11.08
N ASN A 147 -1.33 -1.09 11.63
CA ASN A 147 -2.72 -0.86 12.04
C ASN A 147 -2.85 -0.99 13.57
N ALA A 148 -3.56 -0.06 14.22
CA ALA A 148 -3.79 -0.03 15.67
C ALA A 148 -4.61 -1.23 16.19
N SER A 149 -5.23 -2.01 15.31
CA SER A 149 -5.83 -3.31 15.66
C SER A 149 -4.77 -4.34 16.07
N ASN A 150 -3.52 -4.19 15.61
CA ASN A 150 -2.39 -5.00 16.03
C ASN A 150 -1.83 -4.51 17.38
N GLU A 151 -1.69 -5.43 18.34
CA GLU A 151 -1.22 -5.11 19.69
C GLU A 151 0.20 -4.54 19.72
N THR A 152 1.08 -5.08 18.89
CA THR A 152 2.47 -4.60 18.77
C THR A 152 2.55 -3.15 18.30
N VAL A 153 1.67 -2.75 17.37
CA VAL A 153 1.56 -1.36 16.90
C VAL A 153 1.02 -0.45 18.01
N ARG A 154 0.06 -0.93 18.82
CA ARG A 154 -0.43 -0.17 19.98
C ARG A 154 0.69 0.06 21.00
N ALA A 155 1.46 -0.99 21.31
CA ALA A 155 2.59 -0.91 22.23
C ALA A 155 3.66 0.07 21.71
N GLU A 156 4.01 0.01 20.42
CA GLU A 156 4.93 0.96 19.77
C GLU A 156 4.44 2.41 19.92
N LEU A 157 3.18 2.68 19.61
CA LEU A 157 2.58 4.01 19.74
C LEU A 157 2.62 4.53 21.18
N GLN A 158 2.34 3.68 22.16
CA GLN A 158 2.41 4.02 23.59
C GLN A 158 3.85 4.28 24.05
N THR A 159 4.83 3.49 23.61
CA THR A 159 6.25 3.73 23.90
C THR A 159 6.75 5.03 23.29
N LEU A 160 6.31 5.37 22.08
CA LEU A 160 6.68 6.62 21.43
C LEU A 160 5.99 7.84 22.06
N HIS A 161 4.84 7.67 22.72
CA HIS A 161 4.07 8.76 23.32
C HIS A 161 3.68 8.43 24.77
N PRO A 162 4.67 8.29 25.68
CA PRO A 162 4.41 7.82 27.05
C PRO A 162 3.50 8.77 27.85
N ASP A 163 3.49 10.06 27.50
CA ASP A 163 2.70 11.09 28.17
C ASP A 163 1.31 11.30 27.52
N ASP A 164 0.98 10.57 26.46
CA ASP A 164 -0.30 10.68 25.75
C ASP A 164 -1.17 9.45 26.00
N SER A 165 -1.91 9.46 27.11
CA SER A 165 -2.88 8.40 27.44
C SER A 165 -3.98 8.19 26.39
N GLN A 166 -4.13 9.12 25.44
CA GLN A 166 -5.11 9.06 24.36
C GLN A 166 -4.47 8.73 23.00
N ILE A 167 -3.19 8.31 22.96
CA ILE A 167 -2.49 7.98 21.71
C ILE A 167 -3.22 6.89 20.92
N VAL A 168 -3.79 5.91 21.62
CA VAL A 168 -4.57 4.81 21.06
C VAL A 168 -5.86 4.67 21.85
N VAL A 169 -7.00 4.71 21.15
CA VAL A 169 -8.34 4.72 21.75
C VAL A 169 -9.21 3.67 21.05
N LEU A 170 -9.91 2.86 21.84
CA LEU A 170 -10.94 1.96 21.33
C LEU A 170 -12.24 2.76 21.10
N ARG A 171 -12.70 2.88 19.86
CA ARG A 171 -13.97 3.51 19.50
C ARG A 171 -14.80 2.59 18.62
N HIS A 172 -16.06 2.37 19.01
CA HIS A 172 -16.98 1.47 18.30
C HIS A 172 -16.35 0.08 18.03
N ASN A 173 -15.70 -0.49 19.04
CA ASN A 173 -14.98 -1.77 18.96
C ASN A 173 -13.80 -1.82 17.97
N VAL A 174 -13.30 -0.67 17.53
CA VAL A 174 -12.14 -0.56 16.64
C VAL A 174 -11.07 0.32 17.28
N TRP A 175 -9.84 -0.17 17.35
CA TRP A 175 -8.69 0.59 17.86
C TRP A 175 -8.29 1.67 16.86
N ARG A 176 -8.11 2.90 17.34
CA ARG A 176 -7.75 4.06 16.51
C ARG A 176 -6.69 4.92 17.16
N VAL A 177 -5.75 5.40 16.36
CA VAL A 177 -4.78 6.43 16.73
C VAL A 177 -5.52 7.74 16.98
N LYS A 178 -5.38 8.29 18.19
CA LYS A 178 -6.12 9.47 18.71
C LYS A 178 -7.64 9.40 18.54
N GLY A 179 -8.20 8.19 18.37
CA GLY A 179 -9.63 8.00 18.09
C GLY A 179 -10.07 8.37 16.67
N LEU A 180 -9.15 8.67 15.75
CA LEU A 180 -9.47 9.17 14.40
C LEU A 180 -9.23 8.13 13.30
N ILE A 181 -8.02 7.58 13.23
CA ILE A 181 -7.57 6.72 12.12
C ILE A 181 -7.05 5.37 12.64
N GLN A 182 -7.12 4.31 11.83
CA GLN A 182 -6.64 2.98 12.24
C GLN A 182 -5.15 2.78 11.97
N VAL A 183 -4.59 3.41 10.95
CA VAL A 183 -3.17 3.25 10.62
C VAL A 183 -2.26 4.14 11.46
N SER A 184 -1.08 3.63 11.80
CA SER A 184 -0.03 4.36 12.51
C SER A 184 1.02 4.95 11.58
N ARG A 185 1.04 4.52 10.32
CA ARG A 185 1.95 5.01 9.29
C ARG A 185 1.22 5.23 7.97
N SER A 186 1.53 6.34 7.30
CA SER A 186 0.95 6.72 6.00
C SER A 186 1.78 7.84 5.38
N ILE A 187 1.63 8.07 4.07
CA ILE A 187 2.00 9.34 3.44
C ILE A 187 0.79 10.29 3.57
N GLY A 188 1.01 11.58 3.74
CA GLY A 188 -0.08 12.55 3.97
C GLY A 188 -0.51 12.63 5.44
N ASP A 189 -1.81 12.74 5.72
CA ASP A 189 -2.34 12.91 7.09
C ASP A 189 -1.63 14.02 7.88
N ALA A 190 -1.32 15.13 7.20
CA ALA A 190 -0.51 16.23 7.72
C ALA A 190 -1.04 16.74 9.06
N TYR A 191 -2.36 16.70 9.25
CA TYR A 191 -3.06 17.12 10.48
C TYR A 191 -2.69 16.33 11.76
N LEU A 192 -2.11 15.14 11.62
CA LEU A 192 -1.58 14.32 12.72
C LEU A 192 -0.04 14.32 12.77
N LYS A 193 0.62 14.88 11.78
CA LYS A 193 2.08 14.95 11.73
C LYS A 193 2.61 16.30 12.18
N ASN A 194 1.87 17.37 11.88
CA ASN A 194 2.27 18.73 12.22
C ASN A 194 1.08 19.51 12.81
N ALA A 195 1.30 20.06 14.01
CA ALA A 195 0.33 20.85 14.73
C ALA A 195 -0.12 22.10 13.95
N GLU A 196 0.68 22.59 12.99
CA GLU A 196 0.33 23.73 12.14
C GLU A 196 -0.96 23.52 11.34
N PHE A 197 -1.33 22.26 11.07
CA PHE A 197 -2.55 21.88 10.35
C PHE A 197 -3.69 21.45 11.26
N ASN A 198 -3.46 21.33 12.57
CA ASN A 198 -4.49 20.94 13.53
C ASN A 198 -5.28 22.15 14.07
N ARG A 199 -5.74 23.02 13.16
CA ARG A 199 -6.39 24.30 13.49
C ARG A 199 -7.34 24.75 12.38
N PRO A 200 -8.25 25.72 12.63
CA PRO A 200 -9.03 26.34 11.55
C PRO A 200 -8.10 26.86 10.43
N PRO A 201 -8.47 26.70 9.15
CA PRO A 201 -9.80 26.33 8.66
C PRO A 201 -10.08 24.82 8.49
N LEU A 202 -9.24 23.92 9.01
CA LEU A 202 -9.55 22.48 8.98
C LEU A 202 -10.83 22.15 9.77
N LEU A 203 -11.65 21.25 9.21
CA LEU A 203 -12.91 20.82 9.82
C LEU A 203 -12.68 20.28 11.23
N SER A 204 -13.57 20.62 12.16
CA SER A 204 -13.46 20.25 13.59
C SER A 204 -13.33 18.74 13.82
N ARG A 205 -13.97 17.91 12.97
CA ARG A 205 -13.89 16.44 13.08
C ARG A 205 -12.48 15.86 12.94
N PHE A 206 -11.55 16.58 12.31
CA PHE A 206 -10.15 16.18 12.18
C PHE A 206 -9.24 16.85 13.22
N ARG A 207 -9.73 17.85 13.94
CA ARG A 207 -8.91 18.57 14.92
C ARG A 207 -8.89 17.84 16.25
N LEU A 208 -7.70 17.74 16.83
CA LEU A 208 -7.50 17.23 18.16
C LEU A 208 -7.83 18.34 19.17
N PRO A 209 -8.51 18.01 20.29
CA PRO A 209 -8.82 19.01 21.31
C PRO A 209 -7.58 19.59 21.99
N GLN A 210 -6.51 18.80 22.10
CA GLN A 210 -5.26 19.18 22.75
C GLN A 210 -4.15 19.30 21.71
N PRO A 211 -3.25 20.30 21.84
CA PRO A 211 -2.09 20.43 20.96
C PRO A 211 -1.13 19.26 21.16
N PHE A 212 -0.37 18.95 20.12
CA PHE A 212 0.70 17.96 20.17
C PHE A 212 1.98 18.58 19.62
N HIS A 213 3.13 18.19 20.17
CA HIS A 213 4.44 18.67 19.72
C HIS A 213 5.24 17.58 18.98
N LYS A 214 4.94 16.31 19.26
CA LYS A 214 5.53 15.16 18.61
C LYS A 214 4.60 14.64 17.52
N SER A 215 5.14 14.33 16.34
CA SER A 215 4.38 13.74 15.23
C SER A 215 3.71 12.44 15.68
N ILE A 216 2.39 12.34 15.51
CA ILE A 216 1.59 11.19 15.96
C ILE A 216 1.69 10.04 14.95
N LEU A 217 1.67 10.36 13.67
CA LEU A 217 1.91 9.42 12.57
C LEU A 217 3.29 9.64 11.95
N ASN A 218 3.78 8.69 11.17
CA ASN A 218 4.99 8.86 10.36
C ASN A 218 4.82 8.21 8.97
N ALA A 219 5.67 8.58 8.02
CA ALA A 219 5.69 8.03 6.66
C ALA A 219 6.84 7.03 6.42
N GLU A 220 7.58 6.68 7.47
CA GLU A 220 8.76 5.82 7.35
C GLU A 220 8.34 4.37 7.12
N PRO A 221 8.73 3.74 6.00
CA PRO A 221 8.32 2.38 5.72
C PRO A 221 9.08 1.37 6.56
N SER A 222 8.42 0.30 6.99
CA SER A 222 9.13 -0.94 7.34
C SER A 222 9.65 -1.58 6.05
N ILE A 223 10.91 -2.02 6.02
CA ILE A 223 11.51 -2.62 4.82
C ILE A 223 11.95 -4.06 5.09
N VAL A 224 11.56 -4.97 4.20
CA VAL A 224 12.06 -6.34 4.15
C VAL A 224 12.80 -6.54 2.83
N THR A 225 13.94 -7.22 2.90
CA THR A 225 14.72 -7.63 1.73
C THR A 225 14.73 -9.15 1.66
N HIS A 226 14.31 -9.70 0.53
CA HIS A 226 14.19 -11.13 0.30
C HIS A 226 14.98 -11.53 -0.96
N LYS A 227 15.93 -12.45 -0.82
CA LYS A 227 16.63 -13.00 -1.97
C LYS A 227 15.72 -14.02 -2.66
N LEU A 228 15.38 -13.75 -3.92
CA LEU A 228 14.51 -14.63 -4.68
C LEU A 228 15.18 -15.99 -4.88
N CYS A 229 14.39 -17.06 -4.77
CA CYS A 229 14.81 -18.42 -5.01
C CYS A 229 13.82 -19.17 -5.90
N PRO A 230 14.20 -20.31 -6.52
CA PRO A 230 13.33 -21.03 -7.45
C PRO A 230 12.00 -21.53 -6.85
N GLN A 231 11.89 -21.62 -5.51
CA GLN A 231 10.66 -21.98 -4.82
C GLN A 231 9.65 -20.81 -4.80
N ASP A 232 10.10 -19.58 -4.99
CA ASP A 232 9.24 -18.40 -4.98
C ASP A 232 8.46 -18.33 -6.30
N GLN A 233 7.14 -18.54 -6.26
CA GLN A 233 6.33 -18.72 -7.48
C GLN A 233 5.67 -17.42 -7.93
N PHE A 234 5.14 -16.65 -6.98
CA PHE A 234 4.43 -15.40 -7.27
C PHE A 234 4.32 -14.51 -6.04
N LEU A 235 4.07 -13.22 -6.28
CA LEU A 235 3.82 -12.21 -5.25
C LEU A 235 2.42 -11.64 -5.42
N ILE A 236 1.73 -11.42 -4.31
CA ILE A 236 0.44 -10.71 -4.24
C ILE A 236 0.66 -9.43 -3.46
N PHE A 237 0.39 -8.28 -4.08
CA PHE A 237 0.34 -6.97 -3.43
C PHE A 237 -1.11 -6.50 -3.45
N ALA A 238 -1.67 -6.14 -2.29
CA ALA A 238 -3.04 -5.63 -2.24
C ALA A 238 -3.30 -4.68 -1.08
N SER A 239 -4.30 -3.80 -1.25
CA SER A 239 -4.86 -2.94 -0.20
C SER A 239 -5.60 -3.76 0.85
N ASP A 240 -5.89 -3.15 1.99
CA ASP A 240 -6.52 -3.85 3.12
C ASP A 240 -7.89 -4.42 2.74
N GLY A 241 -8.60 -3.80 1.80
CA GLY A 241 -9.89 -4.26 1.29
C GLY A 241 -9.87 -5.69 0.72
N LEU A 242 -8.71 -6.23 0.32
CA LEU A 242 -8.59 -7.66 0.04
C LEU A 242 -8.48 -8.49 1.33
N TRP A 243 -7.58 -8.07 2.21
CA TRP A 243 -7.12 -8.81 3.38
C TRP A 243 -8.12 -8.78 4.55
N GLU A 244 -9.08 -7.84 4.54
CA GLU A 244 -10.25 -7.86 5.42
C GLU A 244 -11.18 -9.06 5.14
N HIS A 245 -11.09 -9.63 3.93
CA HIS A 245 -11.99 -10.69 3.48
C HIS A 245 -11.29 -12.01 3.22
N LEU A 246 -10.03 -12.03 2.82
CA LEU A 246 -9.29 -13.28 2.56
C LEU A 246 -8.10 -13.42 3.48
N SER A 247 -7.88 -14.62 3.99
CA SER A 247 -6.61 -14.99 4.61
C SER A 247 -5.48 -15.06 3.56
N ASN A 248 -4.24 -14.99 4.04
CA ASN A 248 -3.06 -15.11 3.17
C ASN A 248 -3.07 -16.41 2.37
N GLN A 249 -3.43 -17.53 3.01
CA GLN A 249 -3.43 -18.84 2.37
C GLN A 249 -4.56 -18.98 1.35
N GLU A 250 -5.78 -18.50 1.64
CA GLU A 250 -6.88 -18.52 0.66
C GLU A 250 -6.51 -17.74 -0.62
N ALA A 251 -5.86 -16.58 -0.48
CA ALA A 251 -5.40 -15.81 -1.63
C ALA A 251 -4.33 -16.56 -2.44
N VAL A 252 -3.36 -17.20 -1.76
CA VAL A 252 -2.33 -18.02 -2.40
C VAL A 252 -2.92 -19.23 -3.10
N ASP A 253 -3.88 -19.93 -2.47
CA ASP A 253 -4.56 -21.08 -3.05
C ASP A 253 -5.35 -20.70 -4.31
N ILE A 254 -6.01 -19.54 -4.30
CA ILE A 254 -6.70 -19.02 -5.49
C ILE A 254 -5.68 -18.78 -6.62
N VAL A 255 -4.55 -18.12 -6.34
CA VAL A 255 -3.53 -17.81 -7.34
C VAL A 255 -2.88 -19.07 -7.90
N HIS A 256 -2.59 -20.05 -7.04
CA HIS A 256 -1.96 -21.31 -7.42
C HIS A 256 -2.87 -22.20 -8.27
N ASN A 257 -4.14 -22.33 -7.88
CA ASN A 257 -5.06 -23.32 -8.47
C ASN A 257 -5.88 -22.79 -9.65
N CYS A 258 -5.74 -21.51 -10.03
CA CYS A 258 -6.52 -20.90 -11.11
C CYS A 258 -5.65 -20.41 -12.27
N PRO A 259 -6.22 -20.27 -13.48
CA PRO A 259 -5.51 -19.69 -14.62
C PRO A 259 -4.97 -18.29 -14.31
N ARG A 260 -3.75 -17.99 -14.77
CA ARG A 260 -3.08 -16.69 -14.58
C ARG A 260 -3.88 -15.52 -15.17
N ASN A 261 -4.55 -15.74 -16.30
CA ASN A 261 -5.35 -14.69 -16.95
C ASN A 261 -6.54 -14.31 -16.08
N GLY A 262 -6.62 -13.03 -15.69
CA GLY A 262 -7.69 -12.50 -14.86
C GLY A 262 -7.57 -12.86 -13.38
N ILE A 263 -6.43 -13.37 -12.92
CA ILE A 263 -6.29 -13.87 -11.54
C ILE A 263 -6.56 -12.79 -10.47
N ALA A 264 -6.10 -11.56 -10.70
CA ALA A 264 -6.37 -10.45 -9.79
C ALA A 264 -7.87 -10.13 -9.69
N ARG A 265 -8.64 -10.23 -10.80
CA ARG A 265 -10.10 -10.08 -10.77
C ARG A 265 -10.77 -11.22 -10.02
N LYS A 266 -10.20 -12.42 -10.05
CA LYS A 266 -10.72 -13.57 -9.32
C LYS A 266 -10.51 -13.42 -7.81
N LEU A 267 -9.36 -12.90 -7.38
CA LEU A 267 -9.12 -12.53 -5.98
C LEU A 267 -10.14 -11.49 -5.49
N ILE A 268 -10.35 -10.41 -6.27
CA ILE A 268 -11.39 -9.41 -5.95
C ILE A 268 -12.78 -10.05 -5.88
N LYS A 269 -13.12 -10.93 -6.82
CA LYS A 269 -14.41 -11.63 -6.81
C LYS A 269 -14.57 -12.46 -5.54
N ALA A 270 -13.55 -13.21 -5.11
CA ALA A 270 -13.59 -14.00 -3.89
C ALA A 270 -13.78 -13.12 -2.65
N ALA A 271 -13.02 -12.03 -2.54
CA ALA A 271 -13.19 -11.07 -1.44
C ALA A 271 -14.59 -10.46 -1.39
N MET A 272 -15.15 -10.05 -2.54
CA MET A 272 -16.52 -9.53 -2.60
C MET A 272 -17.58 -10.60 -2.29
N GLN A 273 -17.34 -11.87 -2.63
CA GLN A 273 -18.24 -12.97 -2.25
C GLN A 273 -18.24 -13.16 -0.74
N GLU A 274 -17.07 -13.08 -0.10
CA GLU A 274 -16.95 -13.17 1.35
C GLU A 274 -17.54 -11.93 2.06
N ALA A 275 -17.34 -10.74 1.52
CA ALA A 275 -17.99 -9.51 1.98
C ALA A 275 -19.53 -9.64 1.95
N ALA A 276 -20.08 -10.15 0.85
CA ALA A 276 -21.51 -10.42 0.73
C ALA A 276 -21.99 -11.48 1.75
N ARG A 277 -21.20 -12.55 1.94
CA ARG A 277 -21.51 -13.61 2.92
C ARG A 277 -21.55 -13.09 4.35
N LYS A 278 -20.58 -12.25 4.76
CA LYS A 278 -20.55 -11.58 6.09
C LYS A 278 -21.76 -10.67 6.34
N ARG A 279 -22.47 -10.26 5.28
CA ARG A 279 -23.68 -9.43 5.32
C ARG A 279 -24.94 -10.19 4.92
N GLU A 280 -24.87 -11.53 4.88
CA GLU A 280 -26.00 -12.42 4.57
C GLU A 280 -26.72 -12.07 3.26
N MET A 281 -25.96 -11.59 2.27
CA MET A 281 -26.51 -11.17 0.98
C MET A 281 -25.87 -11.91 -0.19
N ARG A 282 -26.53 -11.89 -1.36
CA ARG A 282 -25.95 -12.48 -2.58
C ARG A 282 -24.91 -11.54 -3.17
N TYR A 283 -23.83 -12.11 -3.71
CA TYR A 283 -22.83 -11.37 -4.49
C TYR A 283 -23.46 -10.55 -5.64
N SER A 284 -24.52 -11.08 -6.29
CA SER A 284 -25.25 -10.38 -7.35
C SER A 284 -25.92 -9.09 -6.87
N ASP A 285 -26.33 -9.05 -5.60
CA ASP A 285 -27.04 -7.92 -5.03
C ASP A 285 -26.03 -6.88 -4.56
N LEU A 286 -24.92 -7.31 -3.95
CA LEU A 286 -23.80 -6.42 -3.60
C LEU A 286 -23.28 -5.64 -4.81
N LYS A 287 -23.16 -6.29 -5.97
CA LYS A 287 -22.72 -5.63 -7.21
C LYS A 287 -23.65 -4.52 -7.71
N LYS A 288 -24.94 -4.58 -7.36
CA LYS A 288 -25.95 -3.59 -7.76
C LYS A 288 -26.00 -2.40 -6.82
N ILE A 289 -25.40 -2.50 -5.63
CA ILE A 289 -25.32 -1.38 -4.69
C ILE A 289 -24.43 -0.30 -5.29
N ASP A 290 -24.92 0.94 -5.27
CA ASP A 290 -24.18 2.09 -5.77
C ASP A 290 -22.89 2.35 -4.99
N ARG A 291 -21.92 2.94 -5.69
CA ARG A 291 -20.68 3.43 -5.09
C ARG A 291 -21.00 4.43 -3.97
N GLY A 292 -20.14 4.52 -2.96
CA GLY A 292 -20.40 5.26 -1.72
C GLY A 292 -21.20 4.44 -0.72
N VAL A 293 -22.39 3.95 -1.10
CA VAL A 293 -23.17 3.04 -0.23
C VAL A 293 -22.48 1.69 -0.09
N ARG A 294 -21.84 1.22 -1.16
CA ARG A 294 -21.09 -0.03 -1.18
C ARG A 294 -19.95 -0.08 -0.15
N ARG A 295 -19.41 1.09 0.28
CA ARG A 295 -18.37 1.19 1.30
C ARG A 295 -18.75 0.56 2.65
N HIS A 296 -20.05 0.43 2.95
CA HIS A 296 -20.54 -0.25 4.16
C HIS A 296 -20.35 -1.77 4.14
N PHE A 297 -20.02 -2.34 2.97
CA PHE A 297 -19.91 -3.78 2.74
C PHE A 297 -18.46 -4.24 2.55
N HIS A 298 -17.67 -3.46 1.81
CA HIS A 298 -16.23 -3.67 1.59
C HIS A 298 -15.55 -2.31 1.28
N ASP A 299 -14.23 -2.22 1.38
CA ASP A 299 -13.47 -1.05 0.93
C ASP A 299 -13.14 -1.09 -0.57
N ASP A 300 -12.51 -0.04 -1.10
CA ASP A 300 -11.79 -0.15 -2.37
C ASP A 300 -10.82 -1.35 -2.30
N ILE A 301 -10.73 -2.14 -3.38
CA ILE A 301 -9.85 -3.31 -3.41
C ILE A 301 -8.96 -3.21 -4.63
N THR A 302 -7.66 -3.14 -4.41
CA THR A 302 -6.62 -3.12 -5.43
C THR A 302 -5.73 -4.33 -5.27
N VAL A 303 -5.51 -5.07 -6.36
CA VAL A 303 -4.71 -6.31 -6.34
C VAL A 303 -3.75 -6.36 -7.52
N ILE A 304 -2.48 -6.59 -7.24
CA ILE A 304 -1.45 -6.91 -8.21
C ILE A 304 -0.87 -8.28 -7.90
N VAL A 305 -0.81 -9.15 -8.92
CA VAL A 305 -0.15 -10.45 -8.83
C VAL A 305 1.00 -10.47 -9.82
N LEU A 306 2.22 -10.72 -9.34
CA LEU A 306 3.41 -10.92 -10.15
C LEU A 306 3.79 -12.40 -10.14
N PHE A 307 3.85 -13.03 -11.31
CA PHE A 307 4.41 -14.38 -11.42
C PHE A 307 5.92 -14.30 -11.63
N LEU A 308 6.66 -15.06 -10.85
CA LEU A 308 8.11 -15.17 -10.95
C LEU A 308 8.44 -16.31 -11.90
N ASP A 309 9.47 -16.13 -12.72
CA ASP A 309 9.99 -17.19 -13.57
C ASP A 309 11.15 -17.91 -12.84
N PRO A 310 10.98 -19.18 -12.44
CA PRO A 310 12.02 -19.93 -11.73
C PRO A 310 13.32 -20.08 -12.56
N ALA A 311 13.22 -20.08 -13.89
CA ALA A 311 14.37 -20.18 -14.79
C ALA A 311 15.19 -18.89 -14.80
N LEU A 312 14.56 -17.72 -14.65
CA LEU A 312 15.26 -16.44 -14.55
C LEU A 312 15.82 -16.19 -13.14
N VAL A 313 15.10 -16.63 -12.11
CA VAL A 313 15.57 -16.56 -10.72
C VAL A 313 16.83 -17.42 -10.50
N SER A 314 16.94 -18.55 -11.20
CA SER A 314 18.13 -19.42 -11.13
C SER A 314 19.33 -18.94 -11.95
N LYS A 315 19.11 -18.15 -13.02
CA LYS A 315 20.17 -17.79 -13.98
C LYS A 315 20.76 -16.39 -13.82
N ASN A 316 20.25 -15.53 -12.93
CA ASN A 316 20.71 -14.13 -12.79
C ASN A 316 20.80 -13.38 -14.15
N SER A 317 19.97 -13.75 -15.12
CA SER A 317 20.04 -13.24 -16.49
C SER A 317 18.95 -12.20 -16.72
N TYR A 318 19.35 -10.94 -16.93
CA TYR A 318 18.48 -9.76 -16.91
C TYR A 318 18.28 -9.17 -18.31
N SER A 319 17.33 -9.70 -19.07
CA SER A 319 16.67 -8.94 -20.12
C SER A 319 15.20 -9.33 -20.18
N SER A 320 14.31 -8.37 -19.97
CA SER A 320 12.86 -8.57 -20.00
C SER A 320 12.18 -7.29 -20.46
N PRO A 321 11.00 -7.40 -21.11
CA PRO A 321 10.44 -6.31 -21.91
C PRO A 321 9.98 -5.12 -21.06
N ILE A 322 10.04 -3.94 -21.68
CA ILE A 322 9.61 -2.67 -21.12
C ILE A 322 8.08 -2.65 -21.10
N VAL A 323 7.48 -2.61 -19.92
CA VAL A 323 6.04 -2.43 -19.74
C VAL A 323 5.82 -1.44 -18.60
N SER A 324 5.15 -0.33 -18.91
CA SER A 324 4.66 0.63 -17.92
C SER A 324 3.13 0.56 -17.94
N LEU A 325 2.54 0.20 -16.80
CA LEU A 325 1.09 0.13 -16.61
C LEU A 325 0.74 0.93 -15.36
N ARG A 326 0.14 2.10 -15.57
CA ARG A 326 -0.44 2.91 -14.50
C ARG A 326 -1.93 2.62 -14.39
N GLY A 327 -2.38 2.20 -13.21
CA GLY A 327 -3.79 1.94 -12.93
C GLY A 327 -4.40 3.13 -12.19
N GLY A 328 -5.40 3.80 -12.78
CA GLY A 328 -6.02 4.92 -12.06
C GLY A 328 -7.04 5.80 -12.78
N HIS A 329 -7.64 5.40 -13.90
CA HIS A 329 -8.76 6.16 -14.47
C HIS A 329 -9.99 5.28 -14.71
N VAL A 330 -11.09 5.65 -14.05
CA VAL A 330 -12.44 5.21 -14.40
C VAL A 330 -12.75 5.80 -15.78
N PRO A 331 -13.27 5.02 -16.75
CA PRO A 331 -13.81 5.61 -17.97
C PRO A 331 -14.93 6.56 -17.57
N THR A 332 -14.78 7.84 -17.88
CA THR A 332 -15.92 8.76 -17.90
C THR A 332 -16.82 8.29 -19.04
N ASN A 333 -17.95 7.68 -18.69
CA ASN A 333 -19.11 7.68 -19.58
C ASN A 333 -19.64 9.10 -19.67
#